data_AF-A0A6A1WDV3-F1
#
_entry.id   AF-A0A6A1WDV3-F1
#
_cell.length_a   1.000
_cell.length_b   1.000
_cell.length_c   1.000
_cell.angle_alpha   90.00
_cell.angle_beta   90.00
_cell.angle_gamma   90.00
#
_symmetry.space_group_name_H-M   'P 1'
#
loop_
_entity.id
_entity.type
_entity.pdbx_description
1 polymer ?
#
loop_
_entity_poly.entity_id
_entity_poly.type
_entity_poly.pdbx_seq_one_letter_code
_entity_poly.pdbx_strand_id
1 'polypeptide(L)'
;MSAFTAELLAICMAMGEAQSQNLPRVHFESDSLSSVFGIGDSALLFDADVEGIFEAIREIALLYPSWSYLKVSRQANAFADSLAKWTASWRVFGCIDLNCLPVSLLRQSFCFEPP
;
A
#
# COMPACT_ATOMS: atom_id res chain seq x y z
N MET A 1 4.37 -15.99 3.34
CA MET A 1 4.43 -14.54 3.11
C MET A 1 4.47 -13.86 4.47
N SER A 2 5.50 -13.06 4.74
CA SER A 2 5.59 -12.30 5.99
C SER A 2 4.63 -11.10 5.96
N ALA A 3 4.30 -10.53 7.13
CA ALA A 3 3.50 -9.31 7.20
C ALA A 3 4.18 -8.16 6.44
N PHE A 4 5.50 -8.06 6.56
CA PHE A 4 6.29 -7.05 5.86
C PHE A 4 6.25 -7.19 4.33
N THR A 5 6.36 -8.42 3.81
CA THR A 5 6.21 -8.70 2.37
C THR A 5 4.82 -8.28 1.88
N ALA A 6 3.76 -8.57 2.65
CA ALA A 6 2.40 -8.18 2.30
C ALA A 6 2.21 -6.66 2.28
N GLU A 7 2.82 -5.94 3.23
CA GLU A 7 2.81 -4.47 3.26
C GLU A 7 3.54 -3.86 2.06
N LEU A 8 4.71 -4.38 1.70
CA LEU A 8 5.44 -3.93 0.50
C LEU A 8 4.63 -4.18 -0.78
N LEU A 9 4.01 -5.36 -0.92
CA LEU A 9 3.13 -5.64 -2.05
C LEU A 9 1.94 -4.66 -2.09
N ALA A 10 1.34 -4.36 -0.95
CA ALA A 10 0.24 -3.40 -0.87
C ALA A 10 0.65 -2.00 -1.36
N ILE A 11 1.85 -1.54 -0.98
CA ILE A 11 2.40 -0.26 -1.47
C ILE A 11 2.68 -0.32 -2.97
N CYS A 12 3.34 -1.37 -3.44
CA CYS A 12 3.64 -1.55 -4.86
C CYS A 12 2.35 -1.53 -5.71
N MET A 13 1.29 -2.18 -5.23
CA MET A 13 -0.03 -2.16 -5.89
C MET A 13 -0.66 -0.77 -5.86
N ALA A 14 -0.64 -0.07 -4.73
CA ALA A 14 -1.19 1.29 -4.62
C ALA A 14 -0.47 2.28 -5.55
N MET A 15 0.85 2.17 -5.64
CA MET A 15 1.68 2.99 -6.54
C MET A 15 1.44 2.66 -8.00
N GLY A 16 1.33 1.37 -8.36
CA GLY A 16 0.97 0.94 -9.71
C GLY A 16 -0.41 1.44 -10.14
N GLU A 17 -1.38 1.48 -9.21
CA GLU A 17 -2.71 2.03 -9.49
C GLU A 17 -2.69 3.56 -9.64
N ALA A 18 -1.96 4.27 -8.79
CA ALA A 18 -1.76 5.71 -8.96
C ALA A 18 -1.09 6.05 -10.30
N GLN A 19 -0.14 5.22 -10.73
CA GLN A 19 0.53 5.32 -12.02
C GLN A 19 -0.45 5.04 -13.17
N SER A 20 -1.26 3.97 -13.09
CA SER A 20 -2.24 3.61 -14.12
C SER A 20 -3.26 4.73 -14.35
N GLN A 21 -3.63 5.43 -13.28
CA GLN A 21 -4.52 6.59 -13.30
C GLN A 21 -3.82 7.92 -13.66
N ASN A 22 -2.49 7.92 -13.89
CA ASN A 22 -1.69 9.11 -14.18
C ASN A 22 -1.84 10.24 -13.14
N LEU A 23 -1.88 9.88 -11.85
CA LEU A 23 -2.04 10.88 -10.79
C LEU A 23 -0.77 11.73 -10.63
N PRO A 24 -0.85 13.07 -10.81
CA PRO A 24 0.34 13.94 -10.79
C PRO A 24 0.94 14.09 -9.39
N ARG A 25 0.12 13.94 -8.35
CA ARG A 25 0.51 14.05 -6.94
C ARG A 25 -0.30 13.06 -6.10
N VAL A 26 0.39 12.27 -5.29
CA VAL A 26 -0.22 11.29 -4.39
C VAL A 26 0.44 11.34 -3.02
N HIS A 27 -0.38 11.19 -1.99
CA HIS A 27 0.04 11.05 -0.60
C HIS A 27 -0.28 9.62 -0.17
N PHE A 28 0.75 8.77 -0.08
CA PHE A 28 0.60 7.39 0.38
C PHE A 28 0.67 7.37 1.91
N GLU A 29 -0.33 6.75 2.53
CA GLU A 29 -0.44 6.65 3.99
C GLU A 29 -0.23 5.20 4.42
N SER A 30 0.58 4.99 5.46
CA SER A 30 0.78 3.66 6.06
C SER A 30 0.97 3.77 7.56
N ASP A 31 0.46 2.83 8.33
CA ASP A 31 0.74 2.73 9.75
C ASP A 31 2.07 2.01 10.07
N SER A 32 2.71 1.43 9.04
CA SER A 32 3.98 0.72 9.16
C SER A 32 5.19 1.61 8.87
N LEU A 33 6.07 1.73 9.87
CA LEU A 33 7.33 2.49 9.73
C LEU A 33 8.34 1.82 8.80
N SER A 34 8.44 0.49 8.86
CA SER A 34 9.41 -0.27 8.07
C SER A 34 9.19 -0.08 6.57
N SER A 35 7.92 0.03 6.19
CA SER A 35 7.51 0.22 4.81
C SER A 35 7.72 1.65 4.32
N VAL A 36 7.52 2.67 5.17
CA VAL A 36 7.78 4.08 4.83
C VAL A 36 9.28 4.39 4.78
N PHE A 37 10.05 3.90 5.77
CA PHE A 37 11.49 4.16 5.85
C PHE A 37 12.32 3.33 4.89
N GLY A 38 11.89 2.11 4.57
CA GLY A 38 12.53 1.32 3.53
C GLY A 38 12.61 2.13 2.23
N ILE A 39 11.50 2.63 1.72
CA ILE A 39 11.46 3.34 0.41
C ILE A 39 12.45 4.51 0.34
N GLY A 40 12.73 5.16 1.48
CA GLY A 40 13.67 6.28 1.58
C GLY A 40 15.11 5.92 1.93
N ASP A 41 15.39 4.72 2.45
CA ASP A 41 16.71 4.35 2.99
C ASP A 41 17.18 2.98 2.45
N SER A 42 18.20 3.03 1.60
CA SER A 42 18.76 1.88 0.86
C SER A 42 19.52 0.89 1.76
N ALA A 43 19.66 1.16 3.06
CA ALA A 43 20.52 0.41 3.97
C ALA A 43 19.81 -0.69 4.80
N LEU A 44 18.49 -0.86 4.65
CA LEU A 44 17.69 -1.65 5.60
C LEU A 44 17.17 -3.01 5.11
N LEU A 45 17.58 -3.50 3.94
CA LEU A 45 17.07 -4.77 3.41
C LEU A 45 18.18 -5.80 3.18
N PHE A 46 18.10 -6.90 3.93
CA PHE A 46 18.95 -8.09 3.81
C PHE A 46 18.14 -9.32 3.37
N ASP A 47 16.89 -9.13 2.92
CA ASP A 47 16.01 -10.22 2.52
C ASP A 47 15.79 -10.20 1.00
N ALA A 48 16.42 -11.16 0.33
CA ALA A 48 16.37 -11.30 -1.12
C ALA A 48 14.94 -11.55 -1.65
N ASP A 49 14.04 -12.07 -0.81
CA ASP A 49 12.65 -12.35 -1.21
C ASP A 49 11.81 -11.09 -1.41
N VAL A 50 12.26 -9.94 -0.89
CA VAL A 50 11.55 -8.65 -1.01
C VAL A 50 12.29 -7.60 -1.84
N GLU A 51 13.55 -7.87 -2.20
CA GLU A 51 14.40 -6.96 -2.98
C GLU A 51 13.72 -6.53 -4.29
N GLY A 52 13.13 -7.47 -5.04
CA GLY A 52 12.46 -7.16 -6.29
C GLY A 52 11.23 -6.26 -6.14
N ILE A 53 10.48 -6.41 -5.03
CA ILE A 53 9.31 -5.56 -4.75
C ILE A 53 9.79 -4.15 -4.40
N PHE A 54 10.88 -4.07 -3.65
CA PHE A 54 11.45 -2.81 -3.22
C PHE A 54 12.03 -1.99 -4.38
N GLU A 55 12.78 -2.63 -5.27
CA GLU A 55 13.31 -1.96 -6.47
C GLU A 55 12.17 -1.45 -7.37
N ALA A 56 11.09 -2.23 -7.55
CA ALA A 56 9.91 -1.76 -8.28
C ALA A 56 9.28 -0.52 -7.63
N ILE A 57 9.15 -0.49 -6.30
CA ILE A 57 8.66 0.68 -5.57
C ILE A 57 9.60 1.89 -5.77
N ARG A 58 10.92 1.69 -5.72
CA ARG A 58 11.90 2.77 -5.92
C ARG A 58 11.87 3.33 -7.33
N GLU A 59 11.80 2.47 -8.35
CA GLU A 59 11.70 2.89 -9.74
C GLU A 59 10.49 3.80 -9.94
N ILE A 60 9.32 3.42 -9.42
CA ILE A 60 8.13 4.27 -9.49
C ILE A 60 8.32 5.55 -8.66
N ALA A 61 8.88 5.49 -7.46
CA ALA A 61 9.13 6.68 -6.64
C ALA A 61 10.07 7.69 -7.35
N LEU A 62 11.06 7.21 -8.10
CA LEU A 62 11.97 8.05 -8.89
C LEU A 62 11.26 8.71 -10.08
N LEU A 63 10.31 8.01 -10.70
CA LEU A 63 9.49 8.55 -11.80
C LEU A 63 8.50 9.63 -11.30
N TYR A 64 8.06 9.54 -10.05
CA TYR A 64 7.06 10.45 -9.47
C TYR A 64 7.59 11.19 -8.23
N PRO A 65 8.52 12.15 -8.40
CA PRO A 65 9.14 12.88 -7.28
C PRO A 65 8.17 13.78 -6.49
N SER A 66 6.97 14.03 -7.03
CA SER A 66 5.90 14.77 -6.34
C SER A 66 5.05 13.89 -5.42
N TRP A 67 5.24 12.57 -5.46
CA TRP A 67 4.58 11.65 -4.54
C TRP A 67 5.28 11.65 -3.17
N SER A 68 4.51 11.41 -2.12
CA SER A 68 5.03 11.44 -0.75
C SER A 68 4.45 10.30 0.08
N TYR A 69 5.16 9.94 1.14
CA TYR A 69 4.81 8.84 2.03
C TYR A 69 4.69 9.37 3.46
N LEU A 70 3.57 9.09 4.10
CA LEU A 70 3.25 9.54 5.44
C LEU A 70 2.97 8.36 6.35
N LYS A 71 3.61 8.36 7.53
CA LYS A 71 3.20 7.44 8.59
C LYS A 71 1.94 7.96 9.26
N VAL A 72 0.89 7.15 9.27
CA VAL A 72 -0.38 7.44 9.97
C VAL A 72 -0.61 6.50 11.15
N SER A 73 -1.64 6.76 11.94
CA SER A 73 -2.05 5.83 13.00
C SER A 73 -2.78 4.62 12.40
N ARG A 74 -2.75 3.47 13.10
CA ARG A 74 -3.52 2.29 12.69
C ARG A 74 -5.03 2.57 12.57
N GLN A 75 -5.55 3.53 13.34
CA GLN A 75 -6.94 3.95 13.25
C GLN A 75 -7.22 4.71 11.94
N ALA A 76 -6.30 5.56 11.50
CA ALA A 76 -6.40 6.23 10.21
C ALA A 76 -6.28 5.23 9.04
N ASN A 77 -5.45 4.19 9.20
CA ASN A 77 -5.32 3.11 8.21
C ASN A 77 -6.36 1.97 8.35
N ALA A 78 -7.47 2.20 9.08
CA ALA A 78 -8.42 1.15 9.44
C ALA A 78 -9.12 0.52 8.23
N PHE A 79 -9.32 1.27 7.15
CA PHE A 79 -9.90 0.73 5.93
C PHE A 79 -8.97 -0.27 5.25
N ALA A 80 -7.70 0.09 5.03
CA ALA A 80 -6.73 -0.81 4.42
C ALA A 80 -6.52 -2.07 5.29
N ASP A 81 -6.46 -1.91 6.62
CA ASP A 81 -6.39 -3.04 7.56
C ASP A 81 -7.65 -3.93 7.47
N SER A 82 -8.84 -3.34 7.35
CA SER A 82 -10.10 -4.09 7.19
C SER A 82 -10.18 -4.83 5.86
N LEU A 83 -9.74 -4.19 4.76
CA LEU A 83 -9.67 -4.78 3.44
C LEU A 83 -8.64 -5.93 3.39
N ALA A 84 -7.47 -5.74 4.00
CA ALA A 84 -6.43 -6.78 4.11
C ALA A 84 -6.93 -7.98 4.93
N LYS A 85 -7.61 -7.74 6.06
CA LYS A 85 -8.22 -8.81 6.87
C LYS A 85 -9.32 -9.56 6.11
N TRP A 86 -10.16 -8.82 5.39
CA TRP A 86 -11.22 -9.42 4.58
C TRP A 86 -10.61 -10.29 3.48
N THR A 87 -9.69 -9.77 2.66
CA THR A 87 -9.03 -10.56 1.60
C THR A 87 -8.31 -11.78 2.14
N ALA A 88 -7.60 -11.65 3.27
CA ALA A 88 -6.91 -12.78 3.92
C ALA A 88 -7.86 -13.89 4.40
N SER A 89 -9.14 -13.58 4.66
CA SER A 89 -10.14 -14.56 5.09
C SER A 89 -10.59 -15.52 3.97
N TRP A 90 -10.46 -15.13 2.70
CA TRP A 90 -10.92 -15.93 1.57
C TRP A 90 -10.04 -17.16 1.31
N ARG A 91 -8.74 -17.09 1.67
CA ARG A 91 -7.76 -18.17 1.39
C ARG A 91 -7.77 -18.63 -0.09
N VAL A 92 -8.13 -17.73 -1.01
CA VAL A 92 -8.14 -17.97 -2.46
C VAL A 92 -6.84 -17.43 -3.05
N PHE A 93 -6.30 -18.13 -4.04
CA PHE A 93 -5.20 -17.65 -4.87
C PHE A 93 -5.77 -17.05 -6.16
N GLY A 94 -5.33 -15.84 -6.53
CA GLY A 94 -5.77 -15.13 -7.73
C GLY A 94 -6.55 -13.86 -7.41
N CYS A 95 -7.55 -13.54 -8.23
CA CYS A 95 -8.38 -12.36 -8.07
C CYS A 95 -9.67 -12.67 -7.31
N ILE A 96 -10.09 -11.74 -6.46
CA ILE A 96 -11.43 -11.74 -5.85
C ILE A 96 -12.27 -10.72 -6.63
N ASP A 97 -13.46 -11.12 -7.08
CA ASP A 97 -14.38 -10.22 -7.75
C ASP A 97 -14.76 -9.06 -6.82
N LEU A 98 -14.73 -7.82 -7.34
CA LEU A 98 -15.15 -6.63 -6.61
C LEU A 98 -16.60 -6.72 -6.12
N ASN A 99 -17.44 -7.48 -6.82
CA ASN A 99 -18.82 -7.75 -6.39
C ASN A 99 -18.90 -8.52 -5.06
N CYS A 100 -17.80 -9.15 -4.62
CA CYS A 100 -17.72 -9.83 -3.34
C CYS A 100 -17.37 -8.90 -2.17
N LEU A 101 -17.08 -7.62 -2.42
CA LEU A 101 -16.71 -6.67 -1.38
C LEU A 101 -17.84 -6.49 -0.35
N PRO A 102 -17.55 -6.62 0.96
CA PRO A 102 -18.51 -6.36 2.02
C PRO A 102 -19.03 -4.93 1.94
N VAL A 103 -20.35 -4.78 2.05
CA VAL A 103 -21.00 -3.46 2.14
C VAL A 103 -20.46 -2.63 3.32
N SER A 104 -19.98 -3.29 4.38
CA SER A 104 -19.32 -2.64 5.51
C SER A 104 -18.02 -1.91 5.14
N LEU A 105 -17.27 -2.40 4.15
CA LEU A 105 -16.08 -1.71 3.63
C LEU A 105 -16.48 -0.51 2.77
N LEU A 106 -17.54 -0.64 1.96
CA LEU A 106 -18.02 0.42 1.06
C LEU A 106 -18.60 1.64 1.79
N ARG A 107 -18.99 1.50 3.06
CA ARG A 107 -19.60 2.57 3.87
C ARG A 107 -18.62 3.38 4.70
N GLN A 108 -17.33 3.06 4.67
CA GLN A 108 -16.32 3.90 5.32
C GLN A 108 -16.13 5.17 4.49
N SER A 109 -16.91 6.20 4.80
CA SER A 109 -16.80 7.52 4.20
C SER A 109 -15.43 8.10 4.55
N PHE A 110 -14.56 8.23 3.56
CA PHE A 110 -13.33 8.98 3.71
C PHE A 110 -13.64 10.47 3.60
N CYS A 111 -13.47 11.21 4.70
CA CYS A 111 -13.24 12.64 4.60
C CYS A 111 -11.79 12.83 4.13
N PHE A 112 -11.59 12.90 2.82
CA PHE A 112 -10.37 13.47 2.29
C PHE A 112 -10.47 14.98 2.52
N GLU A 113 -9.80 15.48 3.55
CA GLU A 113 -9.50 16.91 3.65
C GLU A 113 -8.24 17.15 2.79
N PRO A 114 -8.35 17.75 1.60
CA PRO A 114 -7.16 18.20 0.90
C PRO A 114 -6.38 19.19 1.79
N PRO A 115 -5.04 19.15 1.79
CA PRO A 115 -4.21 20.14 2.47
C PRO A 115 -4.41 21.55 1.91
#